data_AF-A0A2H9M1P2-F1
#
_entry.id   AF-A0A2H9M1P2-F1
#
_cell.length_a   1.000
_cell.length_b   1.000
_cell.length_c   1.000
_cell.angle_alpha   90.00
_cell.angle_beta   90.00
_cell.angle_gamma   90.00
#
_symmetry.space_group_name_H-M   'P 1'
#
loop_
_entity.id
_entity.type
_entity.pdbx_description
1 polymer ?
#
loop_
_entity_poly.entity_id
_entity_poly.type
_entity_poly.pdbx_seq_one_letter_code
_entity_poly.pdbx_strand_id
1 'polypeptide(L)'
;MTMTQETLNELLFQGGELSDTLLEKYEKLYKSINRALLIKGLKCGEGELLSESLKKLEGIGKGFEYCDDCGSTDIGYNEYDKIVCKDCGVVQLNQEIQVFSDDEIRAYTKDEVQKRKRTEVKWKDFGPRTIIPKQDGKNIVNNKNLYSRLAKIQNSLLNSFERNLWEATPKMKQYAGILNLPYYIREDAMNIYKACVRGKHIQGRSIDQFLFSSLYAAAKVNNHFLIMDDILNVSEEIHIFNGVEYKSGVSKRKLVRAINILKTKILPELNITMENSPLIKYIFKFMDELDLEKHKIKALNLLEDYALHYYLSEKYEQVSAEVIKLIEMKSEGITAAKVSADLQSFRKTGELEDIIIVTKNAKDNNARKVEIEKLALSKFSAHYKEFKQSSGIISEFVEPIMSGKDPKGFASGFIYLYAKRYAEKKTQKEVAEICNITEVTLRTRKKEILKNDLQNMLKTD
;
A
#
# COMPACT_ATOMS: atom_id res chain seq x y z
N MET A 1 32.89 -38.42 -16.80
CA MET A 1 32.65 -38.94 -18.17
C MET A 1 32.13 -37.79 -19.01
N THR A 2 32.98 -37.21 -19.85
CA THR A 2 32.62 -36.13 -20.77
C THR A 2 31.81 -36.72 -21.92
N MET A 3 30.49 -36.51 -21.92
CA MET A 3 29.66 -36.87 -23.06
C MET A 3 29.82 -35.76 -24.11
N THR A 4 30.51 -36.07 -25.21
CA THR A 4 30.70 -35.14 -26.32
C THR A 4 29.38 -34.88 -27.05
N GLN A 5 29.28 -33.74 -27.71
CA GLN A 5 28.08 -33.26 -28.43
C GLN A 5 27.53 -34.28 -29.46
N GLU A 6 28.38 -35.17 -29.96
CA GLU A 6 28.02 -36.28 -30.87
C GLU A 6 27.27 -37.41 -30.14
N THR A 7 27.68 -37.76 -28.91
CA THR A 7 27.03 -38.85 -28.13
C THR A 7 25.60 -38.52 -27.70
N LEU A 8 25.29 -37.23 -27.47
CA LEU A 8 23.93 -36.79 -27.15
C LEU A 8 23.00 -36.88 -28.37
N ASN A 9 23.54 -36.66 -29.58
CA ASN A 9 22.80 -36.75 -30.84
C ASN A 9 22.61 -38.22 -31.30
N GLU A 10 23.58 -39.09 -31.04
CA GLU A 10 23.44 -40.54 -31.31
C GLU A 10 22.39 -41.20 -30.42
N LEU A 11 22.27 -40.78 -29.14
CA LEU A 11 21.26 -41.28 -28.21
C LEU A 11 19.81 -40.84 -28.55
N LEU A 12 19.64 -39.77 -29.33
CA LEU A 12 18.32 -39.27 -29.75
C LEU A 12 17.83 -39.86 -31.08
N PHE A 13 18.72 -40.45 -31.90
CA PHE A 13 18.38 -40.93 -33.25
C PHE A 13 18.35 -42.45 -33.44
N GLN A 14 18.88 -43.24 -32.50
CA GLN A 14 18.63 -44.69 -32.49
C GLN A 14 17.43 -44.96 -31.58
N GLY A 15 16.34 -45.48 -32.16
CA GLY A 15 15.05 -45.71 -31.49
C GLY A 15 15.07 -46.76 -30.37
N GLY A 16 15.80 -46.47 -29.29
CA GLY A 16 15.74 -47.18 -28.02
C GLY A 16 15.23 -46.23 -26.93
N GLU A 17 14.34 -46.73 -26.08
CA GLU A 17 13.79 -45.99 -24.95
C GLU A 17 14.92 -45.41 -24.08
N LEU A 18 14.91 -44.08 -23.87
CA LEU A 18 15.82 -43.43 -22.93
C LEU A 18 15.57 -44.03 -21.53
N SER A 19 16.63 -44.48 -20.85
CA SER A 19 16.48 -44.93 -19.47
C SER A 19 15.98 -43.77 -18.60
N ASP A 20 15.04 -44.05 -17.69
CA ASP A 20 14.39 -43.03 -16.83
C ASP A 20 15.41 -42.14 -16.10
N THR A 21 16.57 -42.70 -15.75
CA THR A 21 17.66 -41.97 -15.09
C THR A 21 18.32 -40.89 -15.96
N LEU A 22 18.39 -41.08 -17.28
CA LEU A 22 18.91 -40.08 -18.23
C LEU A 22 17.86 -39.02 -18.52
N LEU A 23 16.59 -39.43 -18.63
CA LEU A 23 15.46 -38.52 -18.78
C LEU A 23 15.33 -37.57 -17.58
N GLU A 24 15.46 -38.10 -16.35
CA GLU A 24 15.46 -37.29 -15.12
C GLU A 24 16.62 -36.29 -15.07
N LYS A 25 17.82 -36.71 -15.49
CA LYS A 25 18.99 -35.81 -15.55
C LYS A 25 18.78 -34.70 -16.58
N TYR A 26 18.24 -35.04 -17.74
CA TYR A 26 17.95 -34.08 -18.80
C TYR A 26 16.86 -33.08 -18.38
N GLU A 27 15.78 -33.57 -17.76
CA GLU A 27 14.70 -32.72 -17.24
C GLU A 27 15.19 -31.77 -16.15
N LYS A 28 16.05 -32.23 -15.24
CA LYS A 28 16.64 -31.38 -14.19
C LYS A 28 17.49 -30.27 -14.80
N LEU A 29 18.31 -30.59 -15.81
CA LEU A 29 19.11 -29.60 -16.52
C LEU A 29 18.22 -28.58 -17.26
N TYR A 30 17.20 -29.06 -17.97
CA TYR A 30 16.25 -28.23 -18.72
C TYR A 30 15.47 -27.27 -17.81
N LYS A 31 14.96 -27.78 -16.68
CA LYS A 31 14.25 -26.98 -15.65
C LYS A 31 15.18 -25.93 -15.01
N SER A 32 16.45 -26.28 -14.79
CA SER A 32 17.45 -25.35 -14.25
C SER A 32 17.73 -24.18 -15.20
N ILE A 33 18.00 -24.48 -16.48
CA ILE A 33 18.32 -23.48 -17.51
C ILE A 33 17.12 -22.54 -17.74
N ASN A 34 15.91 -23.07 -17.82
CA ASN A 34 14.71 -22.24 -17.98
C ASN A 34 14.47 -21.32 -16.78
N ARG A 35 14.78 -21.77 -15.56
CA ARG A 35 14.65 -20.96 -14.35
C ARG A 35 15.68 -19.82 -14.34
N ALA A 36 16.92 -20.09 -14.74
CA ALA A 36 17.97 -19.07 -14.89
C ALA A 36 17.59 -17.99 -15.92
N LEU A 37 17.07 -18.39 -17.09
CA LEU A 37 16.60 -17.46 -18.12
C LEU A 37 15.43 -16.59 -17.63
N LEU A 38 14.47 -17.18 -16.92
CA LEU A 38 13.33 -16.47 -16.34
C LEU A 38 13.74 -15.41 -15.31
N ILE A 39 14.70 -15.72 -14.43
CA ILE A 39 15.22 -14.79 -13.42
C ILE A 39 15.90 -13.58 -14.06
N LYS A 40 16.48 -13.75 -15.25
CA LYS A 40 17.15 -12.69 -16.02
C LYS A 40 16.23 -11.99 -17.03
N GLY A 41 14.93 -12.32 -17.05
CA GLY A 41 13.93 -11.71 -17.93
C GLY A 41 13.95 -12.19 -19.39
N LEU A 42 14.63 -13.30 -19.67
CA LEU A 42 14.72 -13.93 -20.99
C LEU A 42 13.75 -15.11 -21.09
N LYS A 43 13.22 -15.39 -22.29
CA LYS A 43 12.35 -16.56 -22.55
C LYS A 43 13.02 -17.52 -23.54
N CYS A 44 12.92 -18.82 -23.28
CA CYS A 44 13.13 -19.83 -24.32
C CYS A 44 11.96 -19.77 -25.31
N GLY A 45 12.25 -19.79 -26.60
CA GLY A 45 11.24 -20.03 -27.63
C GLY A 45 10.75 -21.48 -27.54
N GLU A 46 9.47 -21.73 -27.84
CA GLU A 46 8.95 -23.09 -27.93
C GLU A 46 9.70 -23.86 -29.02
N GLY A 47 10.44 -24.91 -28.64
CA GLY A 47 11.21 -25.75 -29.55
C GLY A 47 12.69 -25.39 -29.75
N GLU A 48 13.26 -24.43 -29.00
CA GLU A 48 14.69 -24.12 -29.06
C GLU A 48 15.57 -25.25 -28.49
N LEU A 49 16.68 -25.55 -29.16
CA LEU A 49 17.69 -26.51 -28.71
C LEU A 49 18.42 -25.98 -27.47
N LEU A 50 18.74 -26.86 -26.52
CA LEU A 50 19.40 -26.51 -25.25
C LEU A 50 20.71 -25.71 -25.44
N SER A 51 21.43 -26.01 -26.53
CA SER A 51 22.67 -25.35 -26.92
C SER A 51 22.48 -23.90 -27.36
N GLU A 52 21.32 -23.53 -27.90
CA GLU A 52 20.99 -22.15 -28.28
C GLU A 52 20.53 -21.34 -27.07
N SER A 53 19.80 -21.96 -26.15
CA SER A 53 19.42 -21.35 -24.86
C SER A 53 20.64 -21.05 -23.98
N LEU A 54 21.66 -21.91 -24.00
CA LEU A 54 22.93 -21.71 -23.28
C LEU A 54 23.75 -20.54 -23.86
N LYS A 55 23.79 -20.36 -25.19
CA LYS A 55 24.45 -19.20 -25.82
C LYS A 55 23.85 -17.86 -25.42
N LYS A 56 22.55 -17.81 -25.09
CA LYS A 56 21.90 -16.59 -24.56
C LYS A 56 22.43 -16.19 -23.17
N LEU A 57 23.02 -17.13 -22.43
CA LEU A 57 23.61 -16.92 -21.11
C LEU A 57 25.12 -16.59 -21.17
N GLU A 58 25.82 -16.91 -22.27
CA GLU A 58 27.29 -16.77 -22.40
C GLU A 58 27.80 -15.32 -22.46
N GLY A 59 26.92 -14.31 -22.50
CA GLY A 59 27.28 -12.89 -22.65
C GLY A 59 27.09 -11.99 -21.43
N ILE A 60 26.66 -12.51 -20.28
CA ILE A 60 26.22 -11.70 -19.14
C ILE A 60 26.95 -12.17 -17.87
N GLY A 61 27.57 -11.24 -17.14
CA GLY A 61 28.56 -11.48 -16.07
C GLY A 61 28.31 -12.68 -15.16
N LYS A 62 29.33 -13.53 -15.01
CA LYS A 62 29.34 -14.79 -14.25
C LYS A 62 28.96 -14.59 -12.78
N GLY A 63 27.70 -14.78 -12.45
CA GLY A 63 27.29 -15.30 -11.14
C GLY A 63 27.30 -16.81 -11.22
N PHE A 64 27.91 -17.49 -10.25
CA PHE A 64 28.06 -18.95 -10.25
C PHE A 64 26.68 -19.61 -10.05
N GLU A 65 25.97 -19.91 -11.14
CA GLU A 65 24.67 -20.59 -11.12
C GLU A 65 24.80 -22.12 -11.23
N TYR A 66 26.00 -22.63 -11.54
CA TYR A 66 26.31 -24.06 -11.64
C TYR A 66 27.80 -24.34 -11.34
N CYS A 67 28.10 -25.55 -10.89
CA CYS A 67 29.44 -26.04 -10.61
C CYS A 67 30.15 -26.39 -11.93
N ASP A 68 31.32 -25.83 -12.17
CA ASP A 68 32.12 -26.04 -13.39
C ASP A 68 32.52 -27.52 -13.60
N ASP A 69 32.70 -28.30 -12.53
CA ASP A 69 33.17 -29.69 -12.61
C ASP A 69 32.04 -30.72 -12.73
N CYS A 70 31.01 -30.65 -11.89
CA CYS A 70 29.92 -31.63 -11.86
C CYS A 70 28.58 -31.12 -12.40
N GLY A 71 28.46 -29.85 -12.77
CA GLY A 71 27.23 -29.24 -13.30
C GLY A 71 26.10 -29.06 -12.28
N SER A 72 26.36 -29.28 -10.98
CA SER A 72 25.35 -29.09 -9.93
C SER A 72 25.04 -27.63 -9.69
N THR A 73 23.77 -27.32 -9.42
CA THR A 73 23.29 -25.98 -9.07
C THR A 73 23.28 -25.74 -7.55
N ASP A 74 23.58 -26.75 -6.74
CA ASP A 74 23.65 -26.60 -5.28
C ASP A 74 25.03 -26.09 -4.86
N ILE A 75 25.14 -24.78 -4.98
CA ILE A 75 26.32 -24.01 -4.61
C ILE A 75 26.06 -23.35 -3.26
N GLY A 76 26.96 -23.60 -2.30
CA GLY A 76 26.91 -23.02 -0.97
C GLY A 76 28.19 -22.26 -0.63
N TYR A 77 28.16 -21.62 0.54
CA TYR A 77 29.36 -21.03 1.14
C TYR A 77 29.82 -21.94 2.27
N ASN A 78 31.12 -22.21 2.34
CA ASN A 78 31.72 -22.85 3.52
C ASN A 78 31.96 -21.83 4.64
N GLU A 79 32.36 -22.31 5.82
CA GLU A 79 32.69 -21.50 7.02
C GLU A 79 33.78 -20.43 6.77
N TYR A 80 34.52 -20.54 5.67
CA TYR A 80 35.54 -19.59 5.23
C TYR A 80 35.05 -18.65 4.11
N ASP A 81 33.73 -18.50 3.96
CA ASP A 81 33.04 -17.72 2.91
C ASP A 81 33.44 -18.09 1.47
N LYS A 82 34.00 -19.29 1.27
CA LYS A 82 34.34 -19.79 -0.06
C LYS A 82 33.14 -20.43 -0.73
N ILE A 83 32.92 -20.09 -1.99
CA ILE A 83 31.90 -20.69 -2.85
C ILE A 83 32.32 -22.13 -3.17
N VAL A 84 31.54 -23.08 -2.68
CA VAL A 84 31.76 -24.52 -2.88
C VAL A 84 30.51 -25.18 -3.44
N CYS A 85 30.72 -26.16 -4.32
CA CYS A 85 29.65 -27.08 -4.66
C CYS A 85 29.41 -28.04 -3.50
N LYS A 86 28.17 -28.19 -3.03
CA LYS A 86 27.85 -29.12 -1.94
C LYS A 86 27.92 -30.60 -2.37
N ASP A 87 27.76 -30.86 -3.65
CA ASP A 87 27.70 -32.23 -4.17
C ASP A 87 29.09 -32.82 -4.45
N CYS A 88 29.99 -32.06 -5.09
CA CYS A 88 31.33 -32.54 -5.43
C CYS A 88 32.46 -31.93 -4.58
N GLY A 89 32.16 -30.92 -3.76
CA GLY A 89 33.13 -30.25 -2.90
C GLY A 89 34.10 -29.33 -3.64
N VAL A 90 33.95 -29.16 -4.96
CA VAL A 90 34.83 -28.30 -5.76
C VAL A 90 34.59 -26.84 -5.40
N VAL A 91 35.67 -26.19 -4.96
CA VAL A 91 35.72 -24.74 -4.73
C VAL A 91 35.70 -24.06 -6.09
N GLN A 92 34.66 -23.28 -6.37
CA GLN A 92 34.45 -22.65 -7.69
C GLN A 92 35.41 -21.47 -7.95
N LEU A 93 36.29 -21.14 -7.00
CA LEU A 93 37.18 -19.98 -7.06
C LEU A 93 38.61 -20.32 -6.67
N ASN A 94 39.55 -20.09 -7.61
CA ASN A 94 41.00 -20.02 -7.42
C ASN A 94 41.51 -18.57 -7.24
N GLN A 95 40.62 -17.60 -7.06
CA GLN A 95 41.00 -16.24 -6.70
C GLN A 95 40.27 -15.92 -5.41
N GLU A 96 41.04 -15.43 -4.44
CA GLU A 96 40.53 -14.83 -3.21
C GLU A 96 39.28 -14.04 -3.56
N ILE A 97 38.15 -14.40 -2.95
CA ILE A 97 37.00 -13.53 -2.92
C ILE A 97 37.53 -12.28 -2.24
N GLN A 98 37.92 -11.28 -3.04
CA GLN A 98 37.92 -9.92 -2.59
C GLN A 98 36.47 -9.69 -2.24
N VAL A 99 36.16 -9.88 -0.97
CA VAL A 99 34.92 -9.41 -0.38
C VAL A 99 34.98 -7.92 -0.63
N PHE A 100 34.32 -7.45 -1.70
CA PHE A 100 34.01 -6.05 -1.88
C PHE A 100 32.95 -5.73 -0.82
N SER A 101 33.38 -5.70 0.45
CA SER A 101 32.63 -5.00 1.46
C SER A 101 32.86 -3.53 1.18
N ASP A 102 31.81 -2.81 0.80
CA ASP A 102 31.82 -1.35 0.82
C ASP A 102 32.13 -0.80 2.24
N ASP A 103 32.10 -1.67 3.25
CA ASP A 103 32.42 -1.39 4.66
C ASP A 103 33.88 -1.71 5.01
N GLU A 104 34.86 -1.01 4.43
CA GLU A 104 36.29 -1.17 4.77
C GLU A 104 36.67 -0.68 6.19
N ILE A 105 35.72 -0.39 7.10
CA ILE A 105 36.06 0.13 8.43
C ILE A 105 35.30 -0.62 9.53
N ARG A 106 36.00 -1.54 10.21
CA ARG A 106 35.63 -2.05 11.55
C ARG A 106 35.64 -0.91 12.56
N ALA A 107 34.62 -0.09 12.59
CA ALA A 107 34.37 0.87 13.65
C ALA A 107 33.09 0.45 14.36
N TYR A 108 33.23 0.12 15.63
CA TYR A 108 32.13 -0.44 16.43
C TYR A 108 31.32 0.67 17.12
N THR A 109 31.85 1.89 17.14
CA THR A 109 31.22 3.07 17.75
C THR A 109 31.11 4.23 16.75
N LYS A 110 30.07 5.06 16.91
CA LYS A 110 29.84 6.26 16.06
C LYS A 110 31.02 7.23 16.09
N ASP A 111 31.75 7.30 17.20
CA ASP A 111 32.90 8.18 17.37
C ASP A 111 34.14 7.66 16.65
N GLU A 112 34.36 6.34 16.64
CA GLU A 112 35.42 5.72 15.84
C GLU A 112 35.16 5.90 14.35
N VAL A 113 33.91 5.76 13.92
CA VAL A 113 33.49 6.05 12.54
C VAL A 113 33.86 7.48 12.19
N GLN A 114 33.44 8.48 12.97
CA GLN A 114 33.73 9.89 12.67
C GLN A 114 35.24 10.23 12.64
N LYS A 115 36.05 9.64 13.51
CA LYS A 115 37.51 9.87 13.54
C LYS A 115 38.23 9.24 12.34
N ARG A 116 37.73 8.11 11.85
CA ARG A 116 38.30 7.38 10.72
C ARG A 116 37.81 7.89 9.36
N LYS A 117 36.69 8.60 9.31
CA LYS A 117 36.17 9.35 8.15
C LYS A 117 37.09 10.52 7.76
N ARG A 118 38.24 10.22 7.17
CA ARG A 118 39.21 11.22 6.68
C ARG A 118 39.16 11.43 5.17
N THR A 119 38.88 10.38 4.40
CA THR A 119 38.96 10.36 2.93
C THR A 119 37.60 10.25 2.23
N GLU A 120 36.50 10.16 2.97
CA GLU A 120 35.17 10.09 2.37
C GLU A 120 34.79 11.38 1.64
N VAL A 121 34.26 11.21 0.44
CA VAL A 121 33.70 12.29 -0.35
C VAL A 121 32.46 12.83 0.36
N LYS A 122 32.49 14.10 0.75
CA LYS A 122 31.30 14.78 1.30
C LYS A 122 30.38 15.20 0.17
N TRP A 123 29.27 14.49 0.01
CA TRP A 123 28.22 14.84 -0.94
C TRP A 123 27.31 15.96 -0.41
N LYS A 124 26.66 16.66 -1.32
CA LYS A 124 25.53 17.54 -0.99
C LYS A 124 24.35 16.70 -0.51
N ASP A 125 23.55 17.27 0.38
CA ASP A 125 22.25 16.72 0.78
C ASP A 125 21.29 16.49 -0.41
N PHE A 126 21.52 17.21 -1.51
CA PHE A 126 20.75 17.10 -2.73
C PHE A 126 21.67 17.05 -3.97
N GLY A 127 21.41 16.06 -4.83
CA GLY A 127 22.12 15.88 -6.09
C GLY A 127 23.50 15.23 -5.97
N PRO A 128 24.10 14.83 -7.09
CA PRO A 128 25.35 14.06 -7.12
C PRO A 128 26.59 14.96 -7.13
N ARG A 129 26.61 16.04 -6.35
CA ARG A 129 27.78 16.95 -6.27
C ARG A 129 28.38 16.94 -4.89
N THR A 130 29.68 17.16 -4.82
CA THR A 130 30.43 17.21 -3.57
C THR A 130 30.46 18.62 -2.99
N ILE A 131 30.69 18.73 -1.67
CA ILE A 131 30.87 20.01 -0.96
C ILE A 131 32.33 20.13 -0.56
N ILE A 132 32.90 21.34 -0.72
CA ILE A 132 34.16 21.73 -0.11
C ILE A 132 33.85 22.27 1.30
N PRO A 133 34.12 21.53 2.39
CA PRO A 133 33.80 21.96 3.74
C PRO A 133 34.66 23.15 4.18
N LYS A 134 34.13 23.97 5.09
CA LYS A 134 34.84 25.12 5.67
C LYS A 134 35.87 24.75 6.76
N GLN A 135 36.02 23.47 7.10
CA GLN A 135 36.72 23.02 8.31
C GLN A 135 38.25 23.25 8.27
N ASP A 136 38.81 23.37 9.48
CA ASP A 136 40.05 24.06 9.82
C ASP A 136 41.28 23.64 9.03
N GLY A 137 41.65 24.50 8.08
CA GLY A 137 42.95 24.52 7.44
C GLY A 137 44.07 24.94 8.39
N LYS A 138 44.30 24.21 9.48
CA LYS A 138 45.54 24.34 10.26
C LYS A 138 46.79 24.17 9.38
N ASN A 139 46.66 23.45 8.25
CA ASN A 139 47.70 23.26 7.24
C ASN A 139 47.44 24.00 5.91
N ILE A 140 46.39 24.81 5.78
CA ILE A 140 46.11 25.62 4.56
C ILE A 140 46.48 27.07 4.86
N VAL A 141 47.76 27.30 5.15
CA VAL A 141 48.25 28.59 5.64
C VAL A 141 48.31 29.64 4.52
N ASN A 142 48.51 29.24 3.25
CA ASN A 142 48.79 30.19 2.16
C ASN A 142 47.67 30.47 1.15
N ASN A 143 46.53 29.77 1.15
CA ASN A 143 45.53 29.89 0.07
C ASN A 143 44.05 29.98 0.54
N LYS A 144 43.79 30.52 1.73
CA LYS A 144 42.42 30.62 2.30
C LYS A 144 41.41 31.29 1.35
N ASN A 145 41.83 32.34 0.65
CA ASN A 145 40.98 33.07 -0.30
C ASN A 145 40.63 32.23 -1.54
N LEU A 146 41.59 31.46 -2.07
CA LEU A 146 41.36 30.55 -3.20
C LEU A 146 40.35 29.47 -2.83
N TYR A 147 40.55 28.79 -1.69
CA TYR A 147 39.63 27.74 -1.23
C TYR A 147 38.24 28.29 -0.89
N SER A 148 38.16 29.49 -0.31
CA SER A 148 36.88 30.17 -0.07
C SER A 148 36.16 30.49 -1.39
N ARG A 149 36.89 30.92 -2.43
CA ARG A 149 36.34 31.16 -3.77
C ARG A 149 35.89 29.86 -4.43
N LEU A 150 36.71 28.80 -4.39
CA LEU A 150 36.38 27.48 -4.92
C LEU A 150 35.15 26.89 -4.21
N ALA A 151 35.04 27.01 -2.89
CA ALA A 151 33.87 26.57 -2.14
C ALA A 151 32.61 27.35 -2.53
N LYS A 152 32.70 28.66 -2.78
CA LYS A 152 31.58 29.46 -3.30
C LYS A 152 31.15 28.99 -4.70
N ILE A 153 32.11 28.72 -5.60
CA ILE A 153 31.85 28.22 -6.94
C ILE A 153 31.21 26.82 -6.88
N GLN A 154 31.76 25.90 -6.09
CA GLN A 154 31.23 24.54 -5.93
C GLN A 154 29.82 24.51 -5.33
N ASN A 155 29.53 25.44 -4.41
CA ASN A 155 28.21 25.57 -3.80
C ASN A 155 27.20 26.32 -4.67
N SER A 156 27.62 26.91 -5.80
CA SER A 156 26.70 27.59 -6.72
C SER A 156 25.65 26.61 -7.29
N LEU A 157 24.44 27.13 -7.48
CA LEU A 157 23.28 26.37 -7.97
C LEU A 157 23.12 26.62 -9.46
N LEU A 158 23.60 25.69 -10.28
CA LEU A 158 23.67 25.85 -11.74
C LEU A 158 22.27 25.69 -12.36
N ASN A 159 21.61 24.59 -12.02
CA ASN A 159 20.36 24.19 -12.69
C ASN A 159 19.13 24.64 -11.89
N SER A 160 18.02 24.87 -12.61
CA SER A 160 16.71 25.13 -11.98
C SER A 160 16.26 23.97 -11.08
N PHE A 161 16.59 22.74 -11.48
CA PHE A 161 16.40 21.52 -10.69
C PHE A 161 17.08 21.61 -9.32
N GLU A 162 18.34 22.04 -9.29
CA GLU A 162 19.11 22.14 -8.04
C GLU A 162 18.66 23.30 -7.16
N ARG A 163 18.32 24.44 -7.76
CA ARG A 163 17.74 25.57 -7.03
C ARG A 163 16.46 25.16 -6.31
N ASN A 164 15.60 24.41 -7.00
CA ASN A 164 14.36 23.89 -6.43
C ASN A 164 14.63 22.89 -5.28
N LEU A 165 15.52 21.91 -5.47
CA LEU A 165 15.85 20.95 -4.41
C LEU A 165 16.54 21.60 -3.20
N TRP A 166 17.38 22.62 -3.42
CA TRP A 166 18.02 23.37 -2.35
C TRP A 166 16.99 24.05 -1.43
N GLU A 167 15.94 24.63 -2.01
CA GLU A 167 14.82 25.21 -1.25
C GLU A 167 13.95 24.13 -0.60
N ALA A 168 13.66 23.06 -1.34
CA ALA A 168 12.72 22.02 -0.93
C ALA A 168 13.23 21.12 0.22
N THR A 169 14.52 20.74 0.20
CA THR A 169 15.10 19.78 1.16
C THR A 169 14.96 20.20 2.64
N PRO A 170 15.37 21.42 3.06
CA PRO A 170 15.22 21.84 4.45
C PRO A 170 13.75 21.98 4.86
N LYS A 171 12.90 22.51 3.98
CA LYS A 171 11.45 22.61 4.21
C LYS A 171 10.81 21.24 4.40
N MET A 172 11.19 20.25 3.58
CA MET A 172 10.75 18.86 3.72
C MET A 172 11.12 18.29 5.09
N LYS A 173 12.37 18.52 5.55
CA LYS A 173 12.82 18.09 6.88
C LYS A 173 12.02 18.76 8.00
N GLN A 174 11.74 20.06 7.88
CA GLN A 174 10.96 20.83 8.84
C GLN A 174 9.50 20.35 8.90
N TYR A 175 8.81 20.28 7.76
CA TYR A 175 7.41 19.86 7.69
C TYR A 175 7.23 18.41 8.17
N ALA A 176 8.13 17.50 7.79
CA ALA A 176 8.12 16.13 8.29
C ALA A 176 8.35 16.07 9.82
N GLY A 177 9.20 16.96 10.36
CA GLY A 177 9.42 17.08 11.79
C GLY A 177 8.18 17.55 12.55
N ILE A 178 7.48 18.57 12.06
CA ILE A 178 6.23 19.07 12.66
C ILE A 178 5.15 17.99 12.63
N LEU A 179 5.03 17.26 11.51
CA LEU A 179 4.09 16.14 11.36
C LEU A 179 4.52 14.86 12.10
N ASN A 180 5.66 14.86 12.81
CA ASN A 180 6.24 13.70 13.48
C ASN A 180 6.38 12.46 12.57
N LEU A 181 6.73 12.67 11.30
CA LEU A 181 6.86 11.58 10.33
C LEU A 181 8.24 10.90 10.46
N PRO A 182 8.29 9.55 10.42
CA PRO A 182 9.53 8.80 10.42
C PRO A 182 10.46 9.14 9.25
N TYR A 183 11.76 8.84 9.43
CA TYR A 183 12.81 9.11 8.45
C TYR A 183 12.52 8.47 7.08
N TYR A 184 12.09 7.21 7.06
CA TYR A 184 11.81 6.48 5.82
C TYR A 184 10.69 7.13 5.00
N ILE A 185 9.59 7.56 5.64
CA ILE A 185 8.49 8.28 4.95
C ILE A 185 8.98 9.60 4.36
N ARG A 186 9.84 10.32 5.09
CA ARG A 186 10.44 11.56 4.60
C ARG A 186 11.33 11.34 3.38
N GLU A 187 12.10 10.24 3.35
CA GLU A 187 12.91 9.88 2.18
C GLU A 187 12.04 9.54 0.97
N ASP A 188 11.00 8.73 1.17
CA ASP A 188 10.05 8.40 0.11
C ASP A 188 9.36 9.64 -0.42
N ALA A 189 8.93 10.54 0.46
CA ALA A 189 8.36 11.83 0.08
C ALA A 189 9.34 12.65 -0.76
N MET A 190 10.63 12.64 -0.39
CA MET A 190 11.66 13.33 -1.13
C MET A 190 11.92 12.68 -2.50
N ASN A 191 11.81 11.36 -2.62
CA ASN A 191 11.95 10.64 -3.88
C ASN A 191 10.77 10.94 -4.84
N ILE A 192 9.54 10.92 -4.33
CA ILE A 192 8.33 11.34 -5.07
C ILE A 192 8.48 12.80 -5.52
N TYR A 193 8.96 13.68 -4.64
CA TYR A 193 9.20 15.09 -4.97
C TYR A 193 10.24 15.24 -6.08
N LYS A 194 11.39 14.56 -5.97
CA LYS A 194 12.45 14.57 -7.01
C LYS A 194 11.90 14.13 -8.37
N ALA A 195 11.04 13.12 -8.42
CA ALA A 195 10.37 12.69 -9.64
C ALA A 195 9.51 13.82 -10.25
N CYS A 196 8.79 14.57 -9.42
CA CYS A 196 7.99 15.73 -9.87
C CYS A 196 8.84 16.85 -10.48
N VAL A 197 10.00 17.14 -9.89
CA VAL A 197 10.91 18.16 -10.40
C VAL A 197 11.53 17.71 -11.73
N ARG A 198 11.89 16.42 -11.86
CA ARG A 198 12.38 15.82 -13.11
C ARG A 198 11.33 15.91 -14.22
N GLY A 199 10.08 15.59 -13.92
CA GLY A 199 8.93 15.70 -14.84
C GLY A 199 8.44 17.13 -15.10
N LYS A 200 9.10 18.16 -14.55
CA LYS A 200 8.75 19.59 -14.69
C LYS A 200 7.32 19.96 -14.25
N HIS A 201 6.65 19.14 -13.43
CA HIS A 201 5.26 19.39 -13.02
C HIS A 201 5.09 20.51 -11.98
N ILE A 202 6.20 21.00 -11.42
CA ILE A 202 6.22 22.06 -10.41
C ILE A 202 6.31 23.47 -11.06
N GLN A 203 6.67 23.56 -12.35
CA GLN A 203 6.83 24.85 -13.03
C GLN A 203 5.53 25.67 -12.99
N GLY A 204 5.62 26.91 -12.50
CA GLY A 204 4.47 27.81 -12.33
C GLY A 204 3.56 27.49 -11.14
N ARG A 205 3.97 26.59 -10.24
CA ARG A 205 3.23 26.19 -9.03
C ARG A 205 4.09 26.35 -7.79
N SER A 206 3.44 26.37 -6.62
CA SER A 206 4.16 26.52 -5.35
C SER A 206 4.98 25.26 -5.04
N ILE A 207 6.21 25.45 -4.57
CA ILE A 207 7.08 24.38 -4.06
C ILE A 207 6.42 23.70 -2.85
N ASP A 208 5.89 24.50 -1.92
CA ASP A 208 5.27 24.01 -0.69
C ASP A 208 4.06 23.12 -1.00
N GLN A 209 3.26 23.48 -2.02
CA GLN A 209 2.13 22.66 -2.47
C GLN A 209 2.57 21.23 -2.82
N PHE A 210 3.70 21.07 -3.52
CA PHE A 210 4.20 19.74 -3.90
C PHE A 210 4.95 19.05 -2.76
N LEU A 211 5.61 19.78 -1.87
CA LEU A 211 6.21 19.22 -0.65
C LEU A 211 5.13 18.55 0.21
N PHE A 212 4.09 19.30 0.55
CA PHE A 212 2.96 18.78 1.32
C PHE A 212 2.23 17.63 0.63
N SER A 213 2.03 17.72 -0.70
CA SER A 213 1.42 16.62 -1.46
C SER A 213 2.28 15.36 -1.47
N SER A 214 3.61 15.51 -1.56
CA SER A 214 4.55 14.38 -1.57
C SER A 214 4.63 13.71 -0.20
N LEU A 215 4.60 14.50 0.88
CA LEU A 215 4.49 13.97 2.26
C LEU A 215 3.17 13.21 2.45
N TYR A 216 2.06 13.78 1.99
CA TYR A 216 0.76 13.10 2.03
C TYR A 216 0.80 11.77 1.28
N ALA A 217 1.32 11.77 0.05
CA ALA A 217 1.40 10.58 -0.79
C ALA A 217 2.29 9.51 -0.16
N ALA A 218 3.50 9.87 0.29
CA ALA A 218 4.43 8.95 0.93
C ALA A 218 3.86 8.35 2.21
N ALA A 219 3.15 9.14 3.02
CA ALA A 219 2.48 8.64 4.21
C ALA A 219 1.42 7.58 3.85
N LYS A 220 0.62 7.81 2.80
CA LYS A 220 -0.39 6.83 2.36
C LYS A 220 0.22 5.56 1.79
N VAL A 221 1.27 5.67 0.99
CA VAL A 221 2.02 4.52 0.44
C VAL A 221 2.57 3.65 1.58
N ASN A 222 3.07 4.28 2.64
CA ASN A 222 3.61 3.59 3.81
C ASN A 222 2.54 3.19 4.84
N ASN A 223 1.24 3.25 4.51
CA ASN A 223 0.13 2.96 5.41
C ASN A 223 0.10 3.80 6.71
N HIS A 224 0.82 4.91 6.75
CA HIS A 224 0.83 5.86 7.85
C HIS A 224 -0.45 6.72 7.81
N PHE A 225 -1.13 6.81 8.94
CA PHE A 225 -2.33 7.62 9.02
C PHE A 225 -1.97 9.11 8.98
N LEU A 226 -2.47 9.82 7.97
CA LEU A 226 -2.30 11.27 7.86
C LEU A 226 -3.56 11.86 7.24
N ILE A 227 -4.15 12.85 7.91
CA ILE A 227 -5.32 13.56 7.39
C ILE A 227 -4.86 14.78 6.60
N MET A 228 -5.59 15.11 5.54
CA MET A 228 -5.31 16.29 4.73
C MET A 228 -5.29 17.58 5.56
N ASP A 229 -6.16 17.68 6.56
CA ASP A 229 -6.27 18.84 7.42
C ASP A 229 -5.04 19.02 8.31
N ASP A 230 -4.37 17.94 8.74
CA ASP A 230 -3.12 18.03 9.51
C ASP A 230 -2.05 18.77 8.69
N ILE A 231 -2.00 18.47 7.39
CA ILE A 231 -1.08 19.12 6.46
C ILE A 231 -1.48 20.58 6.22
N LEU A 232 -2.77 20.86 6.12
CA LEU A 232 -3.25 22.24 5.94
C LEU A 232 -2.96 23.09 7.16
N ASN A 233 -3.14 22.55 8.37
CA ASN A 233 -2.80 23.21 9.63
C ASN A 233 -1.31 23.55 9.64
N VAL A 234 -0.43 22.58 9.33
CA VAL A 234 1.01 22.86 9.21
C VAL A 234 1.29 23.94 8.17
N SER A 235 0.58 23.96 7.04
CA SER A 235 0.78 24.99 6.01
C SER A 235 0.39 26.41 6.44
N GLU A 236 -0.47 26.56 7.45
CA GLU A 236 -0.91 27.84 8.00
C GLU A 236 -0.02 28.34 9.16
N GLU A 237 0.77 27.43 9.75
CA GLU A 237 1.76 27.76 10.77
C GLU A 237 2.91 28.62 10.21
N ILE A 238 3.61 29.32 11.11
CA ILE A 238 4.78 30.12 10.77
C ILE A 238 5.98 29.18 10.62
N HIS A 239 6.63 29.24 9.47
CA HIS A 239 7.84 28.49 9.17
C HIS A 239 9.04 29.42 9.13
N ILE A 240 10.14 29.02 9.77
CA ILE A 240 11.42 29.73 9.69
C ILE A 240 12.27 29.08 8.60
N PHE A 241 12.62 29.84 7.56
CA PHE A 241 13.58 29.42 6.54
C PHE A 241 14.66 30.49 6.40
N ASN A 242 15.92 30.09 6.55
CA ASN A 242 17.08 31.00 6.52
C ASN A 242 16.94 32.23 7.45
N GLY A 243 16.31 32.06 8.62
CA GLY A 243 16.09 33.13 9.59
C GLY A 243 14.93 34.07 9.25
N VAL A 244 14.15 33.78 8.20
CA VAL A 244 12.96 34.54 7.81
C VAL A 244 11.72 33.72 8.11
N GLU A 245 10.77 34.33 8.81
CA GLU A 245 9.44 33.78 9.04
C GLU A 245 8.56 33.95 7.80
N TYR A 246 7.89 32.89 7.38
CA TYR A 246 6.90 32.94 6.31
C TYR A 246 5.78 31.94 6.57
N LYS A 247 4.61 32.19 5.97
CA LYS A 247 3.48 31.27 5.95
C LYS A 247 3.30 30.71 4.55
N SER A 248 3.21 29.40 4.42
CA SER A 248 2.99 28.77 3.11
C SER A 248 1.57 29.00 2.60
N GLY A 249 0.57 28.93 3.48
CA GLY A 249 -0.83 29.26 3.20
C GLY A 249 -1.41 28.50 2.01
N VAL A 250 -1.16 27.18 1.94
CA VAL A 250 -1.59 26.37 0.79
C VAL A 250 -3.07 26.04 0.92
N SER A 251 -3.89 26.51 -0.02
CA SER A 251 -5.32 26.19 0.01
C SER A 251 -5.60 24.72 -0.31
N LYS A 252 -6.65 24.15 0.31
CA LYS A 252 -7.13 22.78 0.07
C LYS A 252 -7.29 22.43 -1.41
N ARG A 253 -7.81 23.36 -2.22
CA ARG A 253 -7.97 23.16 -3.67
C ARG A 253 -6.64 22.97 -4.40
N LYS A 254 -5.60 23.73 -4.01
CA LYS A 254 -4.26 23.58 -4.59
C LYS A 254 -3.65 22.24 -4.17
N LEU A 255 -3.78 21.86 -2.91
CA LEU A 255 -3.27 20.59 -2.40
C LEU A 255 -3.90 19.38 -3.12
N VAL A 256 -5.23 19.36 -3.24
CA VAL A 256 -5.96 18.30 -3.99
C VAL A 256 -5.50 18.23 -5.44
N ARG A 257 -5.31 19.37 -6.13
CA ARG A 257 -4.80 19.39 -7.51
C ARG A 257 -3.42 18.77 -7.62
N ALA A 258 -2.52 19.04 -6.67
CA ALA A 258 -1.17 18.46 -6.70
C ALA A 258 -1.19 16.95 -6.37
N ILE A 259 -1.99 16.52 -5.39
CA ILE A 259 -2.18 15.08 -5.09
C ILE A 259 -2.72 14.34 -6.33
N ASN A 260 -3.67 14.92 -7.06
CA ASN A 260 -4.20 14.31 -8.28
C ASN A 260 -3.12 14.16 -9.37
N ILE A 261 -2.17 15.10 -9.45
CA ILE A 261 -1.05 15.01 -10.39
C ILE A 261 -0.08 13.91 -9.97
N LEU A 262 0.21 13.79 -8.68
CA LEU A 262 1.01 12.69 -8.16
C LEU A 262 0.36 11.35 -8.47
N LYS A 263 -0.94 11.21 -8.18
CA LYS A 263 -1.70 9.98 -8.39
C LYS A 263 -1.81 9.57 -9.86
N THR A 264 -1.96 10.53 -10.78
CA THR A 264 -2.18 10.24 -12.21
C THR A 264 -0.89 10.12 -13.02
N LYS A 265 0.19 10.82 -12.64
CA LYS A 265 1.42 10.88 -13.45
C LYS A 265 2.61 10.22 -12.76
N ILE A 266 2.89 10.60 -11.51
CA ILE A 266 4.18 10.30 -10.87
C ILE A 266 4.20 8.94 -10.19
N LEU A 267 3.14 8.59 -9.47
CA LEU A 267 3.06 7.29 -8.79
C LEU A 267 3.05 6.10 -9.77
N PRO A 268 2.35 6.18 -10.93
CA PRO A 268 2.48 5.18 -11.97
C PRO A 268 3.90 5.07 -12.54
N GLU A 269 4.63 6.18 -12.74
CA GLU A 269 6.03 6.16 -13.18
C GLU A 269 6.95 5.43 -12.20
N LEU A 270 6.60 5.45 -10.90
CA LEU A 270 7.34 4.77 -9.84
C LEU A 270 6.84 3.35 -9.57
N ASN A 271 5.81 2.87 -10.27
CA ASN A 271 5.10 1.61 -9.99
C ASN A 271 4.57 1.51 -8.54
N ILE A 272 4.12 2.64 -7.98
CA ILE A 272 3.59 2.72 -6.61
C ILE A 272 2.09 3.02 -6.67
N THR A 273 1.32 2.37 -5.82
CA THR A 273 -0.11 2.64 -5.64
C THR A 273 -0.37 3.38 -4.32
N MET A 274 -1.38 4.23 -4.33
CA MET A 274 -1.85 4.95 -3.14
C MET A 274 -3.18 4.37 -2.68
N GLU A 275 -3.22 3.88 -1.44
CA GLU A 275 -4.43 3.38 -0.80
C GLU A 275 -5.20 4.48 -0.06
N ASN A 276 -6.50 4.28 0.09
CA ASN A 276 -7.33 5.14 0.93
C ASN A 276 -7.13 4.77 2.40
N SER A 277 -7.22 5.76 3.30
CA SER A 277 -7.16 5.44 4.72
C SER A 277 -8.46 4.83 5.21
N PRO A 278 -8.39 3.75 6.00
CA PRO A 278 -9.58 3.10 6.55
C PRO A 278 -10.30 4.02 7.53
N LEU A 279 -11.63 3.92 7.56
CA LEU A 279 -12.52 4.71 8.42
C LEU A 279 -12.15 4.62 9.91
N ILE A 280 -11.73 3.43 10.34
CA ILE A 280 -11.40 3.13 11.74
C ILE A 280 -10.33 4.10 12.27
N LYS A 281 -9.32 4.43 11.44
CA LYS A 281 -8.26 5.35 11.84
C LYS A 281 -8.79 6.78 12.06
N TYR A 282 -9.77 7.22 11.27
CA TYR A 282 -10.46 8.50 11.50
C TYR A 282 -11.24 8.48 12.82
N ILE A 283 -11.99 7.41 13.07
CA ILE A 283 -12.79 7.28 14.29
C ILE A 283 -11.87 7.32 15.52
N PHE A 284 -10.81 6.53 15.53
CA PHE A 284 -9.90 6.48 16.67
C PHE A 284 -9.20 7.80 16.93
N LYS A 285 -8.72 8.50 15.88
CA LYS A 285 -8.11 9.82 16.04
C LYS A 285 -9.08 10.83 16.64
N PHE A 286 -10.29 10.95 16.09
CA PHE A 286 -11.27 11.93 16.60
C PHE A 286 -11.78 11.55 17.99
N MET A 287 -11.83 10.25 18.33
CA MET A 287 -12.14 9.82 19.69
C MET A 287 -11.04 10.20 20.68
N ASP A 288 -9.76 10.17 20.28
CA ASP A 288 -8.65 10.65 21.12
C ASP A 288 -8.76 12.15 21.36
N GLU A 289 -9.00 12.93 20.30
CA GLU A 289 -9.19 14.38 20.40
C GLU A 289 -10.45 14.78 21.20
N LEU A 290 -11.39 13.86 21.41
CA LEU A 290 -12.62 14.05 22.21
C LEU A 290 -12.51 13.50 23.64
N ASP A 291 -11.35 13.01 24.06
CA ASP A 291 -11.11 12.35 25.35
C ASP A 291 -11.95 11.07 25.56
N LEU A 292 -12.25 10.34 24.49
CA LEU A 292 -13.05 9.10 24.50
C LEU A 292 -12.21 7.82 24.34
N GLU A 293 -10.94 7.85 24.74
CA GLU A 293 -9.97 6.76 24.50
C GLU A 293 -10.46 5.39 25.04
N LYS A 294 -11.08 5.37 26.23
CA LYS A 294 -11.59 4.17 26.91
C LYS A 294 -12.72 3.47 26.13
N HIS A 295 -13.35 4.18 25.21
CA HIS A 295 -14.52 3.72 24.48
C HIS A 295 -14.20 3.16 23.09
N LYS A 296 -12.94 3.22 22.63
CA LYS A 296 -12.53 2.79 21.28
C LYS A 296 -12.98 1.39 20.89
N ILE A 297 -12.78 0.40 21.77
CA ILE A 297 -13.13 -1.00 21.51
C ILE A 297 -14.65 -1.16 21.39
N LYS A 298 -15.41 -0.55 22.31
CA LYS A 298 -16.87 -0.57 22.28
C LYS A 298 -17.42 0.12 21.03
N ALA A 299 -16.80 1.23 20.62
CA ALA A 299 -17.15 1.94 19.39
C ALA A 299 -16.85 1.12 18.14
N LEU A 300 -15.73 0.38 18.12
CA LEU A 300 -15.39 -0.53 17.03
C LEU A 300 -16.43 -1.65 16.89
N ASN A 301 -16.78 -2.32 17.99
CA ASN A 301 -17.80 -3.37 17.97
C ASN A 301 -19.15 -2.84 17.46
N LEU A 302 -19.56 -1.64 17.89
CA LEU A 302 -20.79 -1.02 17.41
C LEU A 302 -20.71 -0.67 15.91
N LEU A 303 -19.54 -0.25 15.42
CA LEU A 303 -19.33 0.04 14.00
C LEU A 303 -19.41 -1.24 13.16
N GLU A 304 -18.78 -2.32 13.62
CA GLU A 304 -18.85 -3.64 13.00
C GLU A 304 -20.28 -4.14 12.93
N ASP A 305 -21.01 -4.04 14.04
CA ASP A 305 -22.40 -4.46 14.09
C ASP A 305 -23.24 -3.64 13.11
N TYR A 306 -23.09 -2.32 13.12
CA TYR A 306 -23.75 -1.45 12.15
C TYR A 306 -23.38 -1.79 10.70
N ALA A 307 -22.11 -2.06 10.41
CA ALA A 307 -21.65 -2.39 9.08
C ALA A 307 -22.23 -3.71 8.56
N LEU A 308 -22.27 -4.72 9.43
CA LEU A 308 -22.88 -6.01 9.12
C LEU A 308 -24.38 -5.86 8.92
N HIS A 309 -25.07 -5.08 9.77
CA HIS A 309 -26.49 -4.80 9.60
C HIS A 309 -26.78 -4.07 8.29
N TYR A 310 -25.97 -3.07 7.93
CA TYR A 310 -26.09 -2.34 6.68
C TYR A 310 -25.93 -3.27 5.48
N TYR A 311 -24.86 -4.06 5.44
CA TYR A 311 -24.56 -4.99 4.36
C TYR A 311 -25.68 -6.01 4.16
N LEU A 312 -26.15 -6.61 5.25
CA LEU A 312 -27.26 -7.54 5.18
C LEU A 312 -28.53 -6.82 4.72
N SER A 313 -28.85 -5.62 5.23
CA SER A 313 -30.06 -4.89 4.83
C SER A 313 -30.10 -4.59 3.32
N GLU A 314 -28.97 -4.21 2.71
CA GLU A 314 -28.89 -4.01 1.27
C GLU A 314 -29.11 -5.32 0.51
N LYS A 315 -28.52 -6.43 0.97
CA LYS A 315 -28.78 -7.76 0.38
C LYS A 315 -30.25 -8.18 0.52
N TYR A 316 -30.88 -7.93 1.67
CA TYR A 316 -32.30 -8.26 1.88
C TYR A 316 -33.22 -7.37 1.05
N GLU A 317 -32.92 -6.09 0.87
CA GLU A 317 -33.66 -5.23 -0.07
C GLU A 317 -33.54 -5.74 -1.51
N GLN A 318 -32.35 -6.16 -1.93
CA GLN A 318 -32.15 -6.76 -3.25
C GLN A 318 -32.94 -8.06 -3.41
N VAL A 319 -32.85 -8.98 -2.43
CA VAL A 319 -33.56 -10.26 -2.44
C VAL A 319 -35.07 -10.04 -2.38
N SER A 320 -35.56 -9.15 -1.52
CA SER A 320 -37.00 -8.85 -1.44
C SER A 320 -37.52 -8.21 -2.73
N ALA A 321 -36.76 -7.32 -3.37
CA ALA A 321 -37.13 -6.75 -4.67
C ALA A 321 -37.15 -7.79 -5.79
N GLU A 322 -36.22 -8.74 -5.81
CA GLU A 322 -36.23 -9.88 -6.74
C GLU A 322 -37.40 -10.83 -6.47
N VAL A 323 -37.66 -11.16 -5.21
CA VAL A 323 -38.80 -12.01 -4.81
C VAL A 323 -40.14 -11.33 -5.15
N ILE A 324 -40.28 -10.03 -4.91
CA ILE A 324 -41.47 -9.25 -5.29
C ILE A 324 -41.65 -9.25 -6.81
N LYS A 325 -40.59 -8.99 -7.60
CA LYS A 325 -40.63 -9.09 -9.06
C LYS A 325 -41.07 -10.49 -9.53
N LEU A 326 -40.59 -11.56 -8.89
CA LEU A 326 -40.98 -12.93 -9.23
C LEU A 326 -42.44 -13.25 -8.87
N ILE A 327 -42.97 -12.69 -7.78
CA ILE A 327 -44.38 -12.81 -7.40
C ILE A 327 -45.25 -12.05 -8.40
N GLU A 328 -44.85 -10.85 -8.81
CA GLU A 328 -45.52 -10.05 -9.84
C GLU A 328 -45.51 -10.81 -11.20
N MET A 329 -44.38 -11.37 -11.61
CA MET A 329 -44.27 -12.18 -12.85
C MET A 329 -45.13 -13.46 -12.81
N LYS A 330 -45.35 -14.06 -11.63
CA LYS A 330 -46.27 -15.20 -11.47
C LYS A 330 -47.74 -14.78 -11.54
N SER A 331 -48.08 -13.56 -11.13
CA SER A 331 -49.44 -13.02 -11.25
C SER A 331 -49.84 -12.77 -12.72
N GLU A 332 -48.86 -12.62 -13.61
CA GLU A 332 -49.02 -12.46 -15.07
C GLU A 332 -49.01 -13.80 -15.85
N GLY A 333 -49.00 -14.95 -15.17
CA GLY A 333 -49.15 -16.26 -15.81
C GLY A 333 -47.88 -16.82 -16.48
N ILE A 334 -46.69 -16.33 -16.11
CA ILE A 334 -45.42 -16.84 -16.65
C ILE A 334 -44.97 -18.07 -15.84
N THR A 335 -44.81 -19.21 -16.52
CA THR A 335 -44.45 -20.50 -15.91
C THR A 335 -43.06 -20.47 -15.25
N ALA A 336 -42.91 -21.27 -14.18
CA ALA A 336 -41.77 -21.34 -13.26
C ALA A 336 -40.38 -21.69 -13.89
N ALA A 337 -40.29 -21.78 -15.22
CA ALA A 337 -39.08 -22.16 -15.95
C ALA A 337 -38.20 -20.95 -16.36
N LYS A 338 -38.69 -19.71 -16.27
CA LYS A 338 -37.93 -18.48 -16.61
C LYS A 338 -37.25 -17.79 -15.43
N VAL A 339 -37.23 -18.44 -14.27
CA VAL A 339 -36.52 -17.93 -13.08
C VAL A 339 -35.02 -18.06 -13.33
N SER A 340 -34.31 -16.93 -13.43
CA SER A 340 -32.92 -16.81 -13.90
C SER A 340 -31.93 -17.63 -13.06
N ALA A 341 -30.75 -17.87 -13.64
CA ALA A 341 -29.61 -18.56 -13.03
C ALA A 341 -29.18 -17.98 -11.66
N ASP A 342 -29.55 -16.73 -11.36
CA ASP A 342 -29.23 -16.06 -10.09
C ASP A 342 -29.91 -16.74 -8.89
N LEU A 343 -31.07 -17.37 -9.07
CA LEU A 343 -31.77 -18.14 -8.01
C LEU A 343 -31.24 -19.55 -7.76
N GLN A 344 -30.35 -20.08 -8.61
CA GLN A 344 -29.68 -21.35 -8.32
C GLN A 344 -28.69 -21.23 -7.16
N SER A 345 -28.20 -20.02 -6.86
CA SER A 345 -27.36 -19.76 -5.68
C SER A 345 -28.16 -19.87 -4.37
N PHE A 346 -29.41 -19.36 -4.35
CA PHE A 346 -30.32 -19.41 -3.19
C PHE A 346 -31.07 -20.74 -3.01
N ARG A 347 -31.10 -21.62 -4.02
CA ARG A 347 -31.65 -22.98 -3.87
C ARG A 347 -30.86 -23.85 -2.89
N LYS A 348 -29.58 -23.54 -2.64
CA LYS A 348 -28.70 -24.36 -1.80
C LYS A 348 -28.91 -24.18 -0.30
N THR A 349 -29.64 -23.16 0.14
CA THR A 349 -29.77 -22.81 1.57
C THR A 349 -31.10 -23.20 2.22
N GLY A 350 -32.02 -23.85 1.51
CA GLY A 350 -33.37 -24.18 2.03
C GLY A 350 -34.27 -22.95 2.24
N GLU A 351 -33.82 -21.76 1.83
CA GLU A 351 -34.46 -20.48 2.14
C GLU A 351 -35.72 -20.19 1.31
N LEU A 352 -35.79 -20.77 0.11
CA LEU A 352 -36.94 -20.67 -0.79
C LEU A 352 -38.18 -21.42 -0.27
N GLU A 353 -38.01 -22.52 0.46
CA GLU A 353 -39.12 -23.35 0.93
C GLU A 353 -39.93 -22.65 2.04
N ASP A 354 -39.27 -21.99 2.99
CA ASP A 354 -39.94 -21.25 4.06
C ASP A 354 -40.71 -20.02 3.53
N ILE A 355 -40.17 -19.32 2.51
CA ILE A 355 -40.85 -18.18 1.86
C ILE A 355 -42.09 -18.68 1.09
N ILE A 356 -42.02 -19.86 0.47
CA ILE A 356 -43.15 -20.49 -0.23
C ILE A 356 -44.24 -20.93 0.76
N ILE A 357 -43.88 -21.41 1.95
CA ILE A 357 -44.84 -21.81 3.00
C ILE A 357 -45.58 -20.58 3.55
N VAL A 358 -44.87 -19.50 3.83
CA VAL A 358 -45.45 -18.24 4.33
C VAL A 358 -46.37 -17.59 3.30
N THR A 359 -45.97 -17.54 2.03
CA THR A 359 -46.80 -16.97 0.95
C THR A 359 -48.10 -17.73 0.70
N LYS A 360 -48.13 -19.05 0.96
CA LYS A 360 -49.35 -19.87 0.84
C LYS A 360 -50.35 -19.64 1.97
N ASN A 361 -49.89 -19.26 3.17
CA ASN A 361 -50.75 -19.16 4.36
C ASN A 361 -51.33 -17.76 4.61
N ALA A 362 -50.76 -16.71 4.01
CA ALA A 362 -51.23 -15.35 4.20
C ALA A 362 -52.45 -15.00 3.31
N LYS A 363 -53.48 -14.43 3.95
CA LYS A 363 -54.81 -14.17 3.38
C LYS A 363 -54.87 -13.01 2.37
N ASP A 364 -54.02 -11.98 2.54
CA ASP A 364 -53.99 -10.77 1.70
C ASP A 364 -52.57 -10.41 1.23
N ASN A 365 -52.45 -9.65 0.14
CA ASN A 365 -51.14 -9.20 -0.41
C ASN A 365 -50.33 -8.36 0.59
N ASN A 366 -50.98 -7.53 1.41
CA ASN A 366 -50.31 -6.77 2.47
C ASN A 366 -49.88 -7.67 3.64
N ALA A 367 -50.67 -8.69 3.98
CA ALA A 367 -50.32 -9.66 5.03
C ALA A 367 -49.13 -10.55 4.60
N ARG A 368 -49.10 -10.97 3.33
CA ARG A 368 -47.96 -11.69 2.72
C ARG A 368 -46.67 -10.89 2.85
N LYS A 369 -46.73 -9.59 2.53
CA LYS A 369 -45.57 -8.70 2.61
C LYS A 369 -45.02 -8.61 4.04
N VAL A 370 -45.90 -8.44 5.03
CA VAL A 370 -45.52 -8.34 6.45
C VAL A 370 -44.94 -9.66 7.00
N GLU A 371 -45.49 -10.81 6.62
CA GLU A 371 -44.94 -12.10 7.08
C GLU A 371 -43.61 -12.46 6.42
N ILE A 372 -43.44 -12.12 5.14
CA ILE A 372 -42.14 -12.25 4.45
C ILE A 372 -41.09 -11.35 5.11
N GLU A 373 -41.44 -10.11 5.46
CA GLU A 373 -40.56 -9.20 6.20
C GLU A 373 -40.17 -9.78 7.57
N LYS A 374 -41.12 -10.37 8.32
CA LYS A 374 -40.84 -11.02 9.61
C LYS A 374 -39.93 -12.24 9.49
N LEU A 375 -40.14 -13.08 8.46
CA LEU A 375 -39.32 -14.26 8.23
C LEU A 375 -37.91 -13.88 7.74
N ALA A 376 -37.81 -12.82 6.92
CA ALA A 376 -36.53 -12.25 6.51
C ALA A 376 -35.75 -11.72 7.73
N LEU A 377 -36.42 -11.00 8.63
CA LEU A 377 -35.84 -10.49 9.89
C LEU A 377 -35.38 -11.61 10.85
N SER A 378 -36.12 -12.71 10.95
CA SER A 378 -35.72 -13.83 11.81
C SER A 378 -34.49 -14.58 11.25
N LYS A 379 -34.47 -14.83 9.94
CA LYS A 379 -33.31 -15.44 9.26
C LYS A 379 -32.09 -14.54 9.27
N PHE A 380 -32.28 -13.23 9.10
CA PHE A 380 -31.25 -12.21 9.25
C PHE A 380 -30.54 -12.36 10.59
N SER A 381 -31.30 -12.49 11.68
CA SER A 381 -30.73 -12.58 13.02
C SER A 381 -29.86 -13.83 13.26
N ALA A 382 -30.19 -14.94 12.61
CA ALA A 382 -29.42 -16.18 12.68
C ALA A 382 -28.16 -16.10 11.82
N HIS A 383 -28.32 -15.65 10.57
CA HIS A 383 -27.21 -15.48 9.63
C HIS A 383 -26.18 -14.45 10.14
N TYR A 384 -26.65 -13.40 10.83
CA TYR A 384 -25.83 -12.39 11.51
C TYR A 384 -24.91 -12.99 12.59
N LYS A 385 -25.42 -13.91 13.42
CA LYS A 385 -24.61 -14.56 14.48
C LYS A 385 -23.53 -15.47 13.92
N GLU A 386 -23.87 -16.25 12.89
CA GLU A 386 -22.91 -17.13 12.22
C GLU A 386 -21.84 -16.34 11.47
N PHE A 387 -22.23 -15.29 10.72
CA PHE A 387 -21.28 -14.44 9.99
C PHE A 387 -20.33 -13.69 10.91
N LYS A 388 -20.83 -13.17 12.05
CA LYS A 388 -20.02 -12.46 13.05
C LYS A 388 -18.98 -13.37 13.70
N GLN A 389 -19.26 -14.68 13.81
CA GLN A 389 -18.29 -15.66 14.32
C GLN A 389 -17.22 -16.04 13.28
N SER A 390 -17.57 -16.02 11.99
CA SER A 390 -16.66 -16.44 10.92
C SER A 390 -15.78 -15.32 10.35
N SER A 391 -16.22 -14.07 10.40
CA SER A 391 -15.54 -12.94 9.74
C SER A 391 -14.72 -12.12 10.74
N GLY A 392 -13.40 -12.29 10.71
CA GLY A 392 -12.44 -11.36 11.30
C GLY A 392 -12.12 -10.14 10.42
N ILE A 393 -12.89 -9.87 9.35
CA ILE A 393 -12.49 -8.93 8.30
C ILE A 393 -13.34 -7.65 8.35
N ILE A 394 -12.93 -6.74 9.23
CA ILE A 394 -13.58 -5.44 9.48
C ILE A 394 -13.55 -4.53 8.23
N SER A 395 -12.55 -4.67 7.36
CA SER A 395 -12.33 -3.76 6.22
C SER A 395 -13.33 -3.93 5.08
N GLU A 396 -13.78 -5.16 4.82
CA GLU A 396 -14.59 -5.47 3.64
C GLU A 396 -16.05 -4.96 3.77
N PHE A 397 -16.59 -4.95 4.99
CA PHE A 397 -17.98 -4.51 5.25
C PHE A 397 -18.12 -2.99 5.41
N VAL A 398 -17.04 -2.29 5.77
CA VAL A 398 -17.08 -0.84 6.01
C VAL A 398 -16.98 -0.03 4.72
N GLU A 399 -16.31 -0.55 3.69
CA GLU A 399 -16.15 0.14 2.40
C GLU A 399 -17.47 0.43 1.67
N PRO A 400 -18.43 -0.50 1.56
CA PRO A 400 -19.71 -0.26 0.88
C PRO A 400 -20.50 0.91 1.48
N ILE A 401 -20.51 1.04 2.81
CA ILE A 401 -21.20 2.11 3.56
C ILE A 401 -20.65 3.49 3.19
N MET A 402 -19.35 3.55 2.88
CA MET A 402 -18.63 4.77 2.57
C MET A 402 -18.60 5.12 1.09
N SER A 403 -19.16 4.28 0.22
CA SER A 403 -19.10 4.53 -1.23
C SER A 403 -19.72 5.89 -1.59
N GLY A 404 -18.89 6.76 -2.19
CA GLY A 404 -19.28 8.13 -2.56
C GLY A 404 -19.40 9.14 -1.40
N LYS A 405 -19.06 8.76 -0.16
CA LYS A 405 -19.16 9.62 1.03
C LYS A 405 -17.77 9.94 1.58
N ASP A 406 -17.62 11.14 2.15
CA ASP A 406 -16.40 11.55 2.84
C ASP A 406 -16.26 10.77 4.17
N PRO A 407 -15.18 9.98 4.38
CA PRO A 407 -14.99 9.16 5.59
C PRO A 407 -15.02 9.99 6.87
N LYS A 408 -14.48 11.21 6.80
CA LYS A 408 -14.44 12.16 7.93
C LYS A 408 -15.85 12.56 8.38
N GLY A 409 -16.73 12.86 7.41
CA GLY A 409 -18.13 13.17 7.67
C GLY A 409 -18.86 11.99 8.31
N PHE A 410 -18.64 10.77 7.84
CA PHE A 410 -19.26 9.58 8.45
C PHE A 410 -18.74 9.35 9.88
N ALA A 411 -17.42 9.39 10.09
CA ALA A 411 -16.81 9.21 11.40
C ALA A 411 -17.38 10.19 12.44
N SER A 412 -17.53 11.47 12.08
CA SER A 412 -18.11 12.48 12.98
C SER A 412 -19.55 12.17 13.41
N GLY A 413 -20.41 11.73 12.47
CA GLY A 413 -21.79 11.36 12.76
C GLY A 413 -21.87 10.11 13.65
N PHE A 414 -21.01 9.12 13.38
CA PHE A 414 -20.91 7.90 14.16
C PHE A 414 -20.45 8.20 15.60
N ILE A 415 -19.37 8.96 15.78
CA ILE A 415 -18.86 9.32 17.11
C ILE A 415 -19.89 10.12 17.91
N TYR A 416 -20.57 11.07 17.29
CA TYR A 416 -21.62 11.83 17.97
C TYR A 416 -22.76 10.93 18.46
N LEU A 417 -23.21 9.97 17.65
CA LEU A 417 -24.24 9.00 18.03
C LEU A 417 -23.75 8.07 19.15
N TYR A 418 -22.51 7.60 19.05
CA TYR A 418 -21.87 6.78 20.07
C TYR A 418 -21.77 7.52 21.40
N ALA A 419 -21.20 8.73 21.41
CA ALA A 419 -21.02 9.55 22.61
C ALA A 419 -22.34 9.89 23.28
N LYS A 420 -23.39 10.18 22.48
CA LYS A 420 -24.73 10.47 23.00
C LYS A 420 -25.34 9.28 23.77
N ARG A 421 -25.01 8.03 23.43
CA ARG A 421 -25.61 6.83 24.05
C ARG A 421 -24.75 6.25 25.17
N TYR A 422 -23.45 6.10 24.94
CA TYR A 422 -22.58 5.25 25.76
C TYR A 422 -21.50 5.98 26.53
N ALA A 423 -21.28 7.27 26.27
CA ALA A 423 -20.22 8.05 26.91
C ALA A 423 -20.76 9.40 27.43
N GLU A 424 -19.86 10.35 27.68
CA GLU A 424 -20.22 11.72 28.02
C GLU A 424 -20.92 12.39 26.84
N LYS A 425 -21.98 13.14 27.13
CA LYS A 425 -22.73 13.89 26.11
C LYS A 425 -21.85 14.99 25.53
N LYS A 426 -21.24 14.71 24.38
CA LYS A 426 -20.56 15.72 23.57
C LYS A 426 -21.57 16.53 22.75
N THR A 427 -21.35 17.83 22.62
CA THR A 427 -22.22 18.68 21.81
C THR A 427 -21.94 18.49 20.32
N GLN A 428 -22.91 18.82 19.45
CA GLN A 428 -22.68 18.75 18.00
C GLN A 428 -21.58 19.73 17.56
N LYS A 429 -21.49 20.87 18.25
CA LYS A 429 -20.48 21.90 18.01
C LYS A 429 -19.08 21.35 18.32
N GLU A 430 -18.88 20.77 19.50
CA GLU A 430 -17.59 20.16 19.90
C GLU A 430 -17.12 19.12 18.88
N VAL A 431 -17.98 18.18 18.50
CA VAL A 431 -17.61 17.13 17.54
C VAL A 431 -17.33 17.72 16.16
N ALA A 432 -18.09 18.72 15.73
CA ALA A 432 -17.90 19.37 14.44
C ALA A 432 -16.59 20.17 14.36
N GLU A 433 -16.21 20.85 15.45
CA GLU A 433 -14.95 21.59 15.57
C GLU A 433 -13.74 20.65 15.51
N ILE A 434 -13.74 19.58 16.31
CA ILE A 434 -12.64 18.58 16.33
C ILE A 434 -12.53 17.85 14.98
N CYS A 435 -13.67 17.41 14.44
CA CYS A 435 -13.70 16.81 13.12
C CYS A 435 -13.57 17.84 11.99
N ASN A 436 -13.29 19.13 12.26
CA ASN A 436 -13.19 20.22 11.29
C ASN A 436 -14.17 20.09 10.10
N ILE A 437 -15.45 20.01 10.42
CA ILE A 437 -16.59 19.94 9.50
C ILE A 437 -17.69 20.89 9.96
N THR A 438 -18.68 21.16 9.11
CA THR A 438 -19.84 21.97 9.53
C THR A 438 -20.83 21.15 10.35
N GLU A 439 -21.50 21.78 11.33
CA GLU A 439 -22.57 21.14 12.09
C GLU A 439 -23.69 20.59 11.18
N VAL A 440 -23.96 21.27 10.06
CA VAL A 440 -24.96 20.84 9.08
C VAL A 440 -24.55 19.50 8.47
N THR A 441 -23.27 19.35 8.10
CA THR A 441 -22.73 18.06 7.61
C THR A 441 -22.90 16.96 8.65
N LEU A 442 -22.56 17.23 9.91
CA LEU A 442 -22.73 16.28 11.02
C LEU A 442 -24.20 15.87 11.17
N ARG A 443 -25.13 16.83 11.13
CA ARG A 443 -26.58 16.56 11.22
C ARG A 443 -27.10 15.71 10.06
N THR A 444 -26.63 15.97 8.85
CA THR A 444 -27.00 15.16 7.67
C THR A 444 -26.50 13.73 7.82
N ARG A 445 -25.22 13.54 8.18
CA ARG A 445 -24.63 12.20 8.37
C ARG A 445 -25.28 11.44 9.50
N LYS A 446 -25.56 12.10 10.62
CA LYS A 446 -26.34 11.55 11.73
C LYS A 446 -27.71 11.03 11.27
N LYS A 447 -28.45 11.82 10.47
CA LYS A 447 -29.77 11.41 9.96
C LYS A 447 -29.66 10.18 9.04
N GLU A 448 -28.65 10.13 8.17
CA GLU A 448 -28.40 8.97 7.31
C GLU A 448 -28.13 7.71 8.14
N ILE A 449 -27.26 7.80 9.14
CA ILE A 449 -26.91 6.66 10.01
C ILE A 449 -28.13 6.17 10.80
N LEU A 450 -28.98 7.09 11.27
CA LEU A 450 -30.21 6.72 12.00
C LEU A 450 -31.29 6.13 11.09
N LYS A 451 -31.37 6.55 9.82
CA LYS A 451 -32.32 6.02 8.84
C LYS A 451 -32.03 4.55 8.50
N ASN A 452 -30.75 4.18 8.53
CA ASN A 452 -30.27 2.82 8.30
C ASN A 452 -30.16 2.02 9.62
N ASP A 453 -31.05 2.32 10.57
CA ASP A 453 -31.42 1.47 11.71
C ASP A 453 -30.40 1.22 12.83
N LEU A 454 -29.44 2.13 13.04
CA LEU A 454 -28.76 2.22 14.35
C LEU A 454 -29.77 2.50 15.49
N GLN A 455 -30.97 3.03 15.20
CA GLN A 455 -32.03 3.25 16.20
C GLN A 455 -32.58 1.96 16.81
N ASN A 456 -32.66 0.86 16.07
CA ASN A 456 -33.17 -0.40 16.60
C ASN A 456 -32.10 -1.15 17.39
N MET A 457 -30.83 -1.03 16.98
CA MET A 457 -29.67 -1.53 17.73
C MET A 457 -29.37 -0.75 19.02
N LEU A 458 -29.58 0.57 19.02
CA LEU A 458 -29.38 1.41 20.20
C LEU A 458 -30.51 1.25 21.23
N LYS A 459 -31.64 0.61 20.88
CA LYS A 459 -32.77 0.36 21.79
C LYS A 459 -32.66 -0.96 22.56
N THR A 460 -31.78 -1.88 22.16
CA THR A 460 -31.69 -3.24 22.70
C THR A 460 -30.85 -3.39 23.98
N ASP A 461 -30.53 -2.28 24.67
CA ASP A 461 -29.96 -2.28 26.04
C ASP A 461 -30.83 -1.47 27.00
#